data_AF-A0A357CUB0-F1
#
_entry.id   AF-A0A357CUB0-F1
#
_cell.length_a   1.000
_cell.length_b   1.000
_cell.length_c   1.000
_cell.angle_alpha   90.00
_cell.angle_beta   90.00
_cell.angle_gamma   90.00
#
_symmetry.space_group_name_H-M   'P 1'
#
loop_
_entity.id
_entity.type
_entity.pdbx_description
1 polymer ?
#
loop_
_entity_poly.entity_id
_entity_poly.type
_entity_poly.pdbx_seq_one_letter_code
_entity_poly.pdbx_strand_id
1 'polypeptide(L)' 'DIIKKGNRQELVELISTLYLYKTDLAKTGKNLNMSDESIMKEAEKMLYEEFAFVLNIKLDEVVPYIKKSLIHNKMQSE' A
#
# COMPACT_ATOMS: atom_id res chain seq x y z
N ASP A 1 13.62 4.65 -10.92
CA ASP A 1 12.38 4.56 -11.72
C ASP A 1 11.57 3.30 -11.41
N ILE A 2 11.21 3.06 -10.13
CA ILE A 2 10.32 1.93 -9.74
C ILE A 2 8.87 2.29 -10.06
N ILE A 3 8.45 3.50 -9.64
CA ILE A 3 7.13 4.07 -9.92
C ILE A 3 6.87 4.16 -11.44
N LYS A 4 7.86 4.56 -12.25
CA LYS A 4 7.69 4.67 -13.70
C LYS A 4 7.61 3.32 -14.43
N LYS A 5 8.08 2.23 -13.82
CA LYS A 5 8.09 0.90 -14.44
C LYS A 5 6.87 0.05 -14.10
N GLY A 6 6.11 0.41 -13.05
CA GLY A 6 4.86 -0.28 -12.69
C GLY A 6 5.03 -1.75 -12.30
N ASN A 7 6.24 -2.19 -11.90
CA ASN A 7 6.43 -3.54 -11.40
C ASN A 7 5.73 -3.67 -10.05
N ARG A 8 4.58 -4.38 -10.03
CA ARG A 8 3.73 -4.55 -8.85
C ARG A 8 4.49 -5.09 -7.64
N GLN A 9 5.46 -5.98 -7.84
CA GLN A 9 6.26 -6.52 -6.74
C GLN A 9 7.17 -5.45 -6.14
N GLU A 10 7.94 -4.74 -6.98
CA GLU A 10 8.83 -3.65 -6.53
C GLU A 10 8.04 -2.50 -5.88
N LEU A 11 6.81 -2.24 -6.35
CA LEU A 11 5.92 -1.24 -5.78
C LEU A 11 5.47 -1.63 -4.37
N VAL A 12 5.06 -2.89 -4.16
CA VAL A 12 4.68 -3.42 -2.84
C VAL A 12 5.88 -3.45 -1.91
N GLU A 13 7.06 -3.83 -2.39
CA GLU A 13 8.31 -3.78 -1.64
C GLU A 13 8.63 -2.34 -1.18
N LEU A 14 8.55 -1.36 -2.09
CA LEU A 14 8.76 0.06 -1.78
C LEU A 14 7.79 0.57 -0.69
N ILE A 15 6.50 0.30 -0.84
CA ILE A 15 5.48 0.68 0.15
C ILE A 15 5.79 0.04 1.50
N SER A 16 6.15 -1.24 1.50
CA SER A 16 6.49 -1.98 2.72
C SER A 16 7.72 -1.40 3.42
N THR A 17 8.78 -1.08 2.67
CA THR A 17 9.99 -0.44 3.21
C THR A 17 9.68 0.92 3.84
N LEU A 18 8.93 1.78 3.14
CA LEU A 18 8.56 3.09 3.65
C LEU A 18 7.65 3.00 4.89
N TYR A 19 6.74 2.02 4.93
CA TYR A 19 5.91 1.77 6.10
C TYR A 19 6.71 1.35 7.34
N LEU A 20 7.66 0.42 7.17
CA LEU A 20 8.55 0.00 8.26
C LEU A 20 9.41 1.16 8.76
N TYR A 21 9.99 1.93 7.84
CA TYR A 21 10.79 3.09 8.19
C TYR A 21 9.97 4.15 8.94
N LYS A 22 8.76 4.45 8.48
CA LYS A 22 7.81 5.34 9.18
C LYS A 22 7.52 4.85 10.59
N THR A 23 7.31 3.54 10.76
CA THR A 23 7.03 2.92 12.05
C THR A 23 8.21 3.05 13.01
N ASP A 24 9.43 2.86 12.51
CA ASP A 24 10.65 3.03 13.33
C ASP A 24 10.90 4.49 13.71
N LEU A 25 10.67 5.44 12.80
CA LEU A 25 10.75 6.86 13.10
C LEU A 25 9.73 7.27 14.18
N ALA A 26 8.50 6.75 14.10
CA ALA A 26 7.46 7.05 15.07
C ALA A 26 7.83 6.62 16.50
N LYS A 27 8.58 5.51 16.67
CA LYS A 27 9.13 5.10 17.97
C LYS A 27 10.10 6.12 18.57
N THR A 28 10.71 6.95 17.73
CA THR A 28 11.65 8.02 18.13
C THR A 28 10.99 9.41 18.17
N GLY A 29 9.67 9.50 17.96
CA GLY A 29 8.93 10.77 17.86
C GLY A 29 9.18 11.55 16.57
N LYS A 30 9.72 10.90 15.54
CA LYS A 30 10.00 11.50 14.22
C LYS A 30 9.00 11.01 13.17
N ASN A 31 8.88 11.77 12.09
CA ASN A 31 8.06 11.45 10.92
C ASN A 31 8.92 11.34 9.67
N LEU A 32 8.36 10.74 8.61
CA LEU A 32 8.97 10.76 7.28
C LEU A 32 9.18 12.20 6.81
N ASN A 33 10.17 12.41 5.94
CA ASN A 33 10.31 13.69 5.25
C ASN A 33 9.22 13.82 4.16
N MET A 34 8.99 15.04 3.66
CA MET A 34 7.97 15.31 2.65
C MET A 34 8.15 14.52 1.35
N SER A 35 9.40 14.23 0.97
CA SER A 35 9.70 13.47 -0.25
C SER A 35 9.25 12.01 -0.10
N ASP A 36 9.63 11.36 1.00
CA ASP A 36 9.25 9.99 1.30
C ASP A 36 7.72 9.86 1.47
N GLU A 37 7.07 10.85 2.10
CA GLU A 37 5.60 10.88 2.18
C GLU A 37 4.93 10.99 0.81
N SER A 38 5.48 11.84 -0.07
CA SER A 38 4.95 12.00 -1.44
C SER A 38 5.11 10.70 -2.24
N ILE A 39 6.30 10.08 -2.17
CA ILE A 39 6.58 8.80 -2.82
C ILE A 39 5.64 7.71 -2.31
N MET A 40 5.44 7.64 -0.98
CA MET A 40 4.54 6.65 -0.39
C MET A 40 3.10 6.82 -0.87
N LYS A 41 2.58 8.06 -0.88
CA LYS A 41 1.20 8.35 -1.36
C LYS A 41 1.03 8.02 -2.85
N GLU A 42 2.02 8.34 -3.68
CA GLU A 42 1.98 8.02 -5.11
C GLU A 42 2.01 6.52 -5.35
N ALA A 43 2.87 5.79 -4.63
CA ALA A 43 2.95 4.35 -4.73
C ALA A 43 1.67 3.65 -4.28
N GLU A 44 1.09 4.06 -3.14
CA GLU A 44 -0.19 3.54 -2.64
C GLU A 44 -1.33 3.80 -3.64
N LYS A 45 -1.40 5.01 -4.20
CA LYS A 45 -2.40 5.36 -5.21
C LYS A 45 -2.30 4.46 -6.44
N MET A 46 -1.09 4.31 -7.00
CA MET A 46 -0.86 3.45 -8.17
C MET A 46 -1.29 2.00 -7.90
N LEU A 47 -0.95 1.48 -6.71
CA LEU A 47 -1.35 0.14 -6.30
C LEU A 47 -2.88 0.00 -6.20
N TYR A 48 -3.57 0.99 -5.63
CA TYR A 48 -5.03 0.96 -5.51
C TYR A 48 -5.72 1.10 -6.87
N GLU A 49 -5.20 1.91 -7.79
CA GLU A 49 -5.69 2.01 -9.16
C GLU A 49 -5.56 0.68 -9.91
N GLU A 50 -4.44 -0.03 -9.74
CA GLU A 50 -4.25 -1.38 -10.28
C GLU A 50 -5.27 -2.38 -9.73
N PHE A 51 -5.54 -2.36 -8.42
CA PHE A 51 -6.58 -3.21 -7.82
C PHE A 51 -7.96 -2.89 -8.38
N ALA A 52 -8.32 -1.61 -8.46
CA ALA A 52 -9.61 -1.18 -9.00
C ALA A 52 -9.79 -1.67 -10.45
N PHE A 53 -8.75 -1.53 -11.27
CA PHE A 53 -8.74 -1.98 -12.66
C PHE A 53 -8.89 -3.50 -12.78
N VAL A 54 -8.06 -4.28 -12.09
CA VAL A 54 -8.04 -5.75 -12.19
C VAL A 54 -9.31 -6.39 -11.61
N LEU A 55 -9.83 -5.85 -10.51
CA LEU A 55 -11.04 -6.36 -9.85
C LEU A 55 -12.33 -5.78 -10.46
N ASN A 56 -12.22 -4.83 -11.37
CA ASN A 56 -13.34 -4.10 -11.98
C ASN A 56 -14.31 -3.52 -10.93
N ILE A 57 -13.73 -2.84 -9.92
CA ILE A 57 -14.44 -2.14 -8.85
C ILE A 57 -14.02 -0.67 -8.83
N LYS A 58 -14.74 0.18 -8.10
CA LYS A 58 -14.32 1.57 -7.94
C LYS A 58 -13.14 1.67 -6.98
N LEU A 59 -12.35 2.75 -7.12
CA LEU A 59 -11.16 2.98 -6.29
C LEU A 59 -11.49 3.07 -4.79
N ASP A 60 -12.63 3.66 -4.43
CA ASP A 60 -13.14 3.74 -3.06
C ASP A 60 -13.65 2.40 -2.50
N GLU A 61 -13.92 1.42 -3.38
CA GLU A 61 -14.31 0.05 -3.01
C GLU A 61 -13.12 -0.88 -2.77
N VAL A 62 -11.91 -0.49 -3.19
CA VAL A 62 -10.68 -1.30 -3.04
C VAL A 62 -10.39 -1.62 -1.57
N VAL A 63 -10.41 -0.62 -0.70
CA VAL A 63 -10.13 -0.81 0.73
C VAL A 63 -11.20 -1.69 1.41
N PRO A 64 -12.52 -1.43 1.23
CA PRO A 64 -13.57 -2.35 1.68
C PRO A 64 -13.37 -3.80 1.20
N TYR A 65 -13.03 -3.98 -0.08
CA TYR A 65 -12.79 -5.30 -0.68
C TYR A 65 -11.62 -6.04 -0.01
N ILE A 66 -10.49 -5.36 0.17
CA ILE A 66 -9.30 -5.92 0.84
C ILE A 66 -9.65 -6.33 2.27
N LYS A 67 -10.31 -5.45 3.04
CA LYS A 67 -10.70 -5.74 4.43
C LYS A 67 -11.59 -6.98 4.53
N LYS A 68 -12.61 -7.09 3.66
CA LYS A 68 -13.49 -8.26 3.62
C LYS A 68 -12.72 -9.55 3.32
N SER A 69 -11.79 -9.49 2.35
CA SER A 69 -10.95 -10.63 1.96
C SER A 69 -10.02 -11.09 3.09
N LEU A 70 -9.42 -10.16 3.84
CA LEU A 70 -8.55 -10.48 4.98
C LEU A 70 -9.32 -11.15 6.14
N ILE A 71 -10.54 -10.68 6.43
CA ILE A 71 -11.41 -11.30 7.45
C ILE A 71 -11.78 -12.72 7.04
N HIS A 72 -12.13 -12.92 5.77
CA HIS A 72 -12.46 -14.25 5.24
C HIS A 72 -11.30 -15.24 5.40
N ASN A 73 -10.06 -14.82 5.12
CA ASN A 73 -8.88 -15.68 5.28
C ASN A 73 -8.56 -16.02 6.74
N LYS A 74 -8.84 -15.13 7.70
CA LYS A 74 -8.68 -15.43 9.14
C LYS A 74 -9.64 -16.50 9.64
N MET A 75 -10.87 -16.54 9.11
CA MET A 75 -11.88 -17.54 9.52
C MET A 75 -11.64 -18.94 8.92
N GLN A 76 -10.71 -19.09 7.97
CA GLN A 76 -10.31 -20.39 7.41
C GLN A 76 -9.04 -20.95 8.05
N SER A 77 -8.39 -20.18 8.93
CA SER A 77 -7.16 -20.57 9.64
C SER A 77 -7.39 -20.89 11.13
N GLU A 78 -8.67 -20.98 11.54
CA GLU A 78 -9.15 -21.48 12.83
C GLU A 78 -9.96 -22.77 12.63
#